data_AF-A0A534I1G3-F1
#
_entry.id   AF-A0A534I1G3-F1
#
_cell.length_a   1.000
_cell.length_b   1.000
_cell.length_c   1.000
_cell.angle_alpha   90.00
_cell.angle_beta   90.00
_cell.angle_gamma   90.00
#
_symmetry.space_group_name_H-M   'P 1'
#
loop_
_entity.id
_entity.type
_entity.pdbx_description
1 polymer ?
#
loop_
_entity_poly.entity_id
_entity_poly.type
_entity_poly.pdbx_seq_one_letter_code
_entity_poly.pdbx_strand_id
1 'polypeptide(L)'
;MSISLPTYTRREAPLLGRRDRLRTIVTTGLRREFKRPAAIFAIGVGTAITTITAIVFVLFAPFFLPGQPLDLRFFYLPASNVAILFFVSLMASVIGAALISDDLDSMALTLYLSRPITPSDYLIAKAAILVPLISMVSVLPLVITPLLGLVLGLFPWDTALAAMGLAVLVGSVLTAWYTSISLFLSSLTRRKSYAAAGVFGVTFGLWIPAQVLAAPGALNNPNLLYLAPWEDFLAVARGAYGVTGGPIDWPLALGILAATTVLAGVATYLRMRAVEVVTG
;
A
#
# COMPACT_ATOMS: atom_id res chain seq x y z
N MET A 1 -2.51 32.60 -52.33
CA MET A 1 -3.02 31.65 -51.33
C MET A 1 -3.01 32.34 -49.97
N SER A 2 -4.18 32.75 -49.45
CA SER A 2 -4.29 33.31 -48.10
C SER A 2 -4.45 32.17 -47.10
N ILE A 3 -3.50 32.01 -46.18
CA ILE A 3 -3.60 31.05 -45.08
C ILE A 3 -4.52 31.67 -44.04
N SER A 4 -5.75 31.16 -43.91
CA SER A 4 -6.66 31.54 -42.82
C SER A 4 -6.13 30.95 -41.52
N LEU A 5 -5.67 31.81 -40.61
CA LEU A 5 -5.24 31.36 -39.28
C LEU A 5 -6.46 30.84 -38.49
N PRO A 6 -6.32 29.74 -37.74
CA PRO A 6 -7.39 29.24 -36.89
C PRO A 6 -7.76 30.31 -35.85
N THR A 7 -9.05 30.63 -35.78
CA THR A 7 -9.59 31.61 -34.85
C THR A 7 -9.51 31.06 -33.43
N TYR A 8 -8.53 31.53 -32.66
CA TYR A 8 -8.35 31.10 -31.27
C TYR A 8 -9.43 31.74 -30.40
N THR A 9 -10.45 30.98 -30.03
CA THR A 9 -11.44 31.42 -29.04
C THR A 9 -10.91 31.10 -27.65
N ARG A 10 -10.65 32.14 -26.85
CA ARG A 10 -10.21 31.99 -25.46
C ARG A 10 -11.36 31.34 -24.67
N ARG A 11 -11.19 30.07 -24.31
CA ARG A 11 -12.17 29.38 -23.48
C ARG A 11 -12.02 29.88 -22.04
N GLU A 12 -12.96 30.71 -21.59
CA GLU A 12 -13.03 31.16 -20.20
C GLU A 12 -13.56 30.00 -19.34
N ALA A 13 -12.64 29.16 -18.85
CA ALA A 13 -12.98 28.17 -17.85
C ALA A 13 -13.09 28.85 -16.47
N PRO A 14 -14.20 28.65 -15.72
CA PRO A 14 -14.32 29.21 -14.38
C PRO A 14 -13.20 28.69 -13.47
N LEU A 15 -12.70 29.56 -12.60
CA LEU A 15 -11.67 29.19 -11.63
C LEU A 15 -12.26 28.21 -10.60
N LEU A 16 -12.02 26.92 -10.79
CA LEU A 16 -12.47 25.88 -9.86
C LEU A 16 -11.80 26.04 -8.49
N GLY A 17 -12.52 25.71 -7.42
CA GLY A 17 -12.01 25.75 -6.05
C GLY A 17 -10.93 24.70 -5.78
N ARG A 18 -10.18 24.87 -4.67
CA ARG A 18 -9.08 23.96 -4.27
C ARG A 18 -9.54 22.50 -4.15
N ARG A 19 -10.73 22.26 -3.58
CA ARG A 19 -11.30 20.92 -3.40
C ARG A 19 -11.61 20.23 -4.73
N ASP A 20 -12.13 20.95 -5.71
CA ASP A 20 -12.51 20.38 -7.01
C ASP A 20 -11.28 19.98 -7.82
N ARG A 21 -10.20 20.76 -7.71
CA ARG A 21 -8.91 20.43 -8.33
C ARG A 21 -8.32 19.16 -7.75
N LEU A 22 -8.35 19.02 -6.42
CA LEU A 22 -7.90 17.80 -5.73
C LEU A 22 -8.70 16.59 -6.18
N ARG A 23 -10.04 16.69 -6.18
CA ARG A 23 -10.92 15.63 -6.67
C ARG A 23 -10.64 15.27 -8.13
N THR A 24 -10.30 16.25 -8.96
CA THR A 24 -9.97 16.01 -10.37
C THR A 24 -8.67 15.21 -10.51
N ILE A 25 -7.63 15.52 -9.72
CA ILE A 25 -6.38 14.75 -9.71
C ILE A 25 -6.66 13.30 -9.30
N VAL A 26 -7.42 13.09 -8.22
CA VAL A 26 -7.74 11.75 -7.71
C VAL A 26 -8.57 10.96 -8.71
N THR A 27 -9.67 11.51 -9.21
CA THR A 27 -10.57 10.78 -10.12
C THR A 27 -9.93 10.50 -11.47
N THR A 28 -9.18 11.46 -12.03
CA THR A 28 -8.46 11.27 -13.28
C THR A 28 -7.32 10.27 -13.12
N GLY A 29 -6.59 10.33 -11.99
CA GLY A 29 -5.54 9.39 -11.64
C GLY A 29 -6.07 7.97 -11.50
N LEU A 30 -7.11 7.76 -10.70
CA LEU A 30 -7.76 6.44 -10.56
C LEU A 30 -8.24 5.92 -11.92
N ARG A 31 -8.95 6.74 -12.71
CA ARG A 31 -9.43 6.34 -14.04
C ARG A 31 -8.28 5.98 -14.98
N ARG A 32 -7.13 6.65 -14.89
CA ARG A 32 -5.93 6.32 -15.67
C ARG A 32 -5.40 4.94 -15.27
N GLU A 33 -5.32 4.64 -13.98
CA GLU A 33 -4.84 3.35 -13.50
C GLU A 33 -5.76 2.19 -13.91
N PHE A 34 -7.08 2.37 -13.85
CA PHE A 34 -8.05 1.39 -14.34
C PHE A 34 -8.04 1.19 -15.87
N LYS A 35 -7.26 1.97 -16.63
CA LYS A 35 -7.05 1.77 -18.08
C LYS A 35 -5.71 1.10 -18.40
N ARG A 36 -4.80 0.97 -17.41
CA ARG A 36 -3.47 0.38 -17.62
C ARG A 36 -3.57 -1.13 -17.47
N PRO A 37 -3.26 -1.95 -18.50
CA PRO A 37 -3.42 -3.40 -18.43
C PRO A 37 -2.61 -4.04 -17.29
N ALA A 38 -1.38 -3.54 -17.05
CA ALA A 38 -0.56 -4.01 -15.94
C ALA A 38 -1.17 -3.71 -14.56
N ALA A 39 -1.83 -2.56 -14.39
CA ALA A 39 -2.51 -2.20 -13.14
C ALA A 39 -3.78 -3.05 -12.95
N ILE A 40 -4.58 -3.22 -14.00
CA ILE A 40 -5.77 -4.10 -13.97
C ILE A 40 -5.37 -5.53 -13.61
N PHE A 41 -4.28 -6.04 -14.20
CA PHE A 41 -3.75 -7.36 -13.87
C PHE A 41 -3.36 -7.44 -12.39
N ALA A 42 -2.54 -6.50 -11.90
CA ALA A 42 -2.10 -6.50 -10.51
C ALA A 42 -3.27 -6.37 -9.51
N ILE A 43 -4.26 -5.51 -9.81
CA ILE A 43 -5.48 -5.35 -9.00
C ILE A 43 -6.31 -6.63 -9.03
N GLY A 44 -6.70 -7.08 -10.24
CA GLY A 44 -7.64 -8.18 -10.42
C GLY A 44 -7.07 -9.51 -9.95
N VAL A 45 -5.90 -9.89 -10.43
CA VAL A 45 -5.24 -11.14 -10.05
C VAL A 45 -4.79 -11.10 -8.60
N GLY A 46 -4.23 -9.97 -8.15
CA GLY A 46 -3.77 -9.85 -6.77
C GLY A 46 -4.89 -9.93 -5.76
N THR A 47 -5.99 -9.20 -6.00
CA THR A 47 -7.18 -9.27 -5.13
C THR A 47 -7.81 -10.65 -5.19
N ALA A 48 -7.94 -11.26 -6.38
CA ALA A 48 -8.53 -12.59 -6.53
C ALA A 48 -7.70 -13.65 -5.79
N ILE A 49 -6.38 -13.73 -6.02
CA ILE A 49 -5.53 -14.74 -5.39
C ILE A 49 -5.52 -14.57 -3.88
N THR A 50 -5.29 -13.36 -3.38
CA THR A 50 -5.25 -13.12 -1.92
C THR A 50 -6.58 -13.44 -1.25
N THR A 51 -7.70 -13.09 -1.88
CA THR A 51 -9.05 -13.41 -1.38
C THR A 51 -9.35 -14.90 -1.45
N ILE A 52 -9.05 -15.57 -2.57
CA ILE A 52 -9.26 -17.01 -2.73
C ILE A 52 -8.45 -17.79 -1.70
N THR A 53 -7.16 -17.46 -1.53
CA THR A 53 -6.32 -18.11 -0.51
C THR A 53 -6.88 -17.90 0.90
N ALA A 54 -7.37 -16.69 1.20
CA ALA A 54 -7.97 -16.39 2.50
C ALA A 54 -9.27 -17.18 2.75
N ILE A 55 -10.11 -17.32 1.71
CA ILE A 55 -11.32 -18.16 1.72
C ILE A 55 -10.94 -19.63 1.94
N VAL A 56 -9.90 -20.13 1.26
CA VAL A 56 -9.42 -21.50 1.43
C VAL A 56 -9.01 -21.77 2.87
N PHE A 57 -8.32 -20.83 3.54
CA PHE A 57 -8.00 -20.99 4.95
C PHE A 57 -9.24 -21.20 5.82
N VAL A 58 -10.29 -20.40 5.61
CA VAL A 58 -11.56 -20.51 6.37
C VAL A 58 -12.27 -21.83 6.10
N LEU A 59 -12.44 -22.18 4.82
CA LEU A 59 -13.18 -23.39 4.43
C LEU A 59 -12.50 -24.68 4.92
N PHE A 60 -11.17 -24.69 4.94
CA PHE A 60 -10.37 -25.83 5.40
C PHE A 60 -9.83 -25.64 6.82
N ALA A 61 -10.38 -24.71 7.61
CA ALA A 61 -9.95 -24.48 8.98
C ALA A 61 -9.93 -25.75 9.85
N PRO A 62 -10.94 -26.67 9.78
CA PRO A 62 -10.91 -27.92 10.53
C PRO A 62 -9.75 -28.85 10.15
N PHE A 63 -9.26 -28.75 8.91
CA PHE A 63 -8.14 -29.54 8.41
C PHE A 63 -6.79 -28.96 8.86
N PHE A 64 -6.64 -27.62 8.84
CA PHE A 64 -5.40 -26.97 9.23
C PHE A 64 -5.17 -26.95 10.74
N LEU A 65 -6.24 -26.93 11.53
CA LEU A 65 -6.17 -26.80 12.99
C LEU A 65 -7.09 -27.82 13.68
N PRO A 66 -6.80 -29.14 13.54
CA PRO A 66 -7.65 -30.17 14.10
C PRO A 66 -7.69 -30.08 15.62
N GLY A 67 -8.90 -29.97 16.18
CA GLY A 67 -9.12 -29.93 17.64
C GLY A 67 -8.75 -28.62 18.33
N GLN A 68 -8.38 -27.58 17.59
CA GLN A 68 -8.14 -26.24 18.14
C GLN A 68 -9.44 -25.43 18.16
N PRO A 69 -9.67 -24.59 19.18
CA PRO A 69 -10.79 -23.66 19.18
C PRO A 69 -10.62 -22.63 18.05
N LEU A 70 -11.69 -22.37 17.31
CA LEU A 70 -11.76 -21.33 16.29
C LEU A 70 -11.98 -19.96 16.97
N ASP A 71 -10.90 -19.43 17.54
CA ASP A 71 -10.88 -18.13 18.21
C ASP A 71 -10.29 -17.03 17.29
N LEU A 72 -10.09 -15.83 17.85
CA LEU A 72 -9.56 -14.68 17.14
C LEU A 72 -8.17 -14.93 16.52
N ARG A 73 -7.38 -15.85 17.08
CA ARG A 73 -6.00 -16.14 16.65
C ARG A 73 -5.95 -16.74 15.26
N PHE A 74 -7.03 -17.43 14.85
CA PHE A 74 -7.15 -18.00 13.52
C PHE A 74 -6.90 -16.96 12.41
N PHE A 75 -7.35 -15.72 12.59
CA PHE A 75 -7.28 -14.68 11.57
C PHE A 75 -5.86 -14.17 11.29
N TYR A 76 -4.88 -14.53 12.12
CA TYR A 76 -3.47 -14.34 11.80
C TYR A 76 -3.04 -15.15 10.57
N LEU A 77 -3.60 -16.35 10.36
CA LEU A 77 -3.21 -17.23 9.26
C LEU A 77 -3.48 -16.58 7.88
N PRO A 78 -4.70 -16.09 7.58
CA PRO A 78 -4.96 -15.25 6.41
C PRO A 78 -4.11 -13.98 6.33
N ALA A 79 -3.82 -13.30 7.45
CA ALA A 79 -2.97 -12.12 7.48
C ALA A 79 -1.51 -12.42 7.13
N SER A 80 -1.03 -13.61 7.46
CA SER A 80 0.33 -14.07 7.17
C SER A 80 0.54 -14.58 5.74
N ASN A 81 -0.47 -14.48 4.88
CA ASN A 81 -0.42 -14.95 3.51
C ASN A 81 0.65 -14.20 2.69
N VAL A 82 1.69 -14.91 2.27
CA VAL A 82 2.80 -14.37 1.45
C VAL A 82 2.31 -13.82 0.10
N ALA A 83 1.17 -14.25 -0.41
CA ALA A 83 0.58 -13.64 -1.60
C ALA A 83 0.23 -12.16 -1.38
N ILE A 84 -0.15 -11.76 -0.16
CA ILE A 84 -0.41 -10.36 0.18
C ILE A 84 0.88 -9.55 0.02
N LEU A 85 2.00 -10.03 0.58
CA LEU A 85 3.32 -9.41 0.42
C LEU A 85 3.63 -9.17 -1.05
N PHE A 86 3.53 -10.21 -1.87
CA PHE A 86 3.87 -10.15 -3.28
C PHE A 86 2.97 -9.17 -4.05
N PHE A 87 1.65 -9.27 -3.90
CA PHE A 87 0.72 -8.45 -4.69
C PHE A 87 0.64 -7.00 -4.21
N VAL A 88 0.79 -6.73 -2.91
CA VAL A 88 0.89 -5.36 -2.42
C VAL A 88 2.19 -4.70 -2.94
N SER A 89 3.30 -5.42 -2.96
CA SER A 89 4.57 -4.95 -3.53
C SER A 89 4.45 -4.69 -5.02
N LEU A 90 3.83 -5.61 -5.76
CA LEU A 90 3.58 -5.48 -7.19
C LEU A 90 2.70 -4.26 -7.48
N MET A 91 1.64 -4.05 -6.71
CA MET A 91 0.77 -2.88 -6.80
C MET A 91 1.51 -1.57 -6.53
N ALA A 92 2.25 -1.51 -5.43
CA ALA A 92 3.08 -0.37 -5.07
C ALA A 92 4.14 -0.07 -6.15
N SER A 93 4.69 -1.11 -6.79
CA SER A 93 5.69 -0.99 -7.85
C SER A 93 5.09 -0.60 -9.21
N VAL A 94 3.97 -1.20 -9.64
CA VAL A 94 3.38 -0.95 -10.97
C VAL A 94 2.65 0.39 -11.03
N ILE A 95 1.96 0.72 -9.94
CA ILE A 95 1.10 1.90 -9.85
C ILE A 95 1.85 3.01 -9.13
N GLY A 96 2.21 2.78 -7.85
CA GLY A 96 2.76 3.82 -7.00
C GLY A 96 4.10 4.39 -7.50
N ALA A 97 4.98 3.54 -8.04
CA ALA A 97 6.27 3.99 -8.56
C ALA A 97 6.14 5.00 -9.71
N ALA A 98 5.04 4.97 -10.47
CA ALA A 98 4.81 5.88 -11.59
C ALA A 98 4.06 7.17 -11.19
N LEU A 99 3.48 7.23 -9.99
CA LEU A 99 2.56 8.31 -9.60
C LEU A 99 3.22 9.68 -9.54
N ILE A 100 4.47 9.76 -9.08
CA ILE A 100 5.24 11.00 -9.00
C ILE A 100 6.32 11.03 -10.08
N SER A 101 6.97 9.91 -10.39
CA SER A 101 8.04 9.86 -11.38
C SER A 101 7.59 10.28 -12.77
N ASP A 102 6.39 9.87 -13.21
CA ASP A 102 5.85 10.29 -14.52
C ASP A 102 5.57 11.81 -14.54
N ASP A 103 5.15 12.39 -13.41
CA ASP A 103 4.92 13.83 -13.28
C ASP A 103 6.23 14.62 -13.28
N LEU A 104 7.31 14.04 -12.72
CA LEU A 104 8.66 14.61 -12.76
C LEU A 104 9.30 14.51 -14.14
N ASP A 105 9.05 13.42 -14.87
CA ASP A 105 9.57 13.19 -16.23
C ASP A 105 8.89 14.12 -17.25
N SER A 106 7.56 14.27 -17.14
CA SER A 106 6.76 15.12 -18.02
C SER A 106 6.71 16.60 -17.62
N MET A 107 7.41 17.00 -16.55
CA MET A 107 7.33 18.34 -15.94
C MET A 107 5.90 18.77 -15.54
N ALA A 108 4.97 17.82 -15.44
CA ALA A 108 3.61 18.07 -15.00
C ALA A 108 3.54 18.58 -13.56
N LEU A 109 4.50 18.19 -12.70
CA LEU A 109 4.58 18.68 -11.33
C LEU A 109 4.65 20.22 -11.27
N THR A 110 5.47 20.84 -12.12
CA THR A 110 5.59 22.30 -12.20
C THR A 110 4.27 22.95 -12.63
N LEU A 111 3.53 22.32 -13.55
CA LEU A 111 2.22 22.80 -13.99
C LEU A 111 1.13 22.64 -12.92
N TYR A 112 1.23 21.64 -12.05
CA TYR A 112 0.32 21.50 -10.90
C TYR A 112 0.58 22.57 -9.85
N LEU A 113 1.86 22.84 -9.54
CA LEU A 113 2.27 23.80 -8.51
C LEU A 113 2.18 25.26 -8.97
N SER A 114 2.12 25.55 -10.27
CA SER A 114 1.82 26.91 -10.78
C SER A 114 0.35 27.31 -10.56
N ARG A 115 -0.51 26.36 -10.24
CA ARG A 115 -1.89 26.60 -9.80
C ARG A 115 -1.89 26.68 -8.27
N PRO A 116 -2.86 27.35 -7.62
CA PRO A 116 -2.99 27.38 -6.15
C PRO A 116 -3.37 26.00 -5.59
N ILE A 117 -2.40 25.09 -5.58
CA ILE A 117 -2.38 23.73 -5.03
C ILE A 117 -1.07 23.64 -4.27
N THR A 118 -1.13 23.27 -2.98
CA THR A 118 0.08 23.14 -2.16
C THR A 118 0.78 21.80 -2.41
N PRO A 119 2.09 21.67 -2.09
CA PRO A 119 2.78 20.38 -2.14
C PRO A 119 2.09 19.28 -1.30
N SER A 120 1.50 19.65 -0.17
CA SER A 120 0.71 18.72 0.67
C SER A 120 -0.57 18.27 -0.01
N ASP A 121 -1.28 19.16 -0.71
CA ASP A 121 -2.49 18.79 -1.45
C ASP A 121 -2.17 17.78 -2.55
N TYR A 122 -1.09 18.04 -3.29
CA TYR A 122 -0.60 17.15 -4.33
C TYR A 122 -0.28 15.77 -3.76
N LEU A 123 0.48 15.71 -2.66
CA LEU A 123 0.88 14.44 -2.06
C LEU A 123 -0.34 13.65 -1.53
N ILE A 124 -1.27 14.33 -0.86
CA ILE A 124 -2.53 13.72 -0.39
C ILE A 124 -3.34 13.18 -1.58
N ALA A 125 -3.40 13.91 -2.71
CA ALA A 125 -4.09 13.43 -3.89
C ALA A 125 -3.44 12.17 -4.49
N LYS A 126 -2.11 12.10 -4.52
CA LYS A 126 -1.38 10.91 -4.98
C LYS A 126 -1.58 9.72 -4.05
N ALA A 127 -1.52 9.94 -2.74
CA ALA A 127 -1.84 8.92 -1.75
C ALA A 127 -3.30 8.43 -1.90
N ALA A 128 -4.26 9.34 -2.09
CA ALA A 128 -5.68 8.99 -2.27
C ALA A 128 -5.98 8.17 -3.53
N ILE A 129 -5.08 8.17 -4.53
CA ILE A 129 -5.16 7.25 -5.67
C ILE A 129 -4.68 5.85 -5.26
N LEU A 130 -3.57 5.77 -4.54
CA LEU A 130 -2.89 4.51 -4.26
C LEU A 130 -3.50 3.72 -3.09
N VAL A 131 -3.93 4.41 -2.03
CA VAL A 131 -4.57 3.83 -0.83
C VAL A 131 -5.70 2.86 -1.18
N PRO A 132 -6.75 3.27 -1.92
CA PRO A 132 -7.86 2.35 -2.21
C PRO A 132 -7.41 1.13 -3.01
N LEU A 133 -6.44 1.30 -3.92
CA LEU A 133 -5.93 0.24 -4.77
C LEU A 133 -5.12 -0.80 -3.97
N ILE A 134 -4.27 -0.35 -3.04
CA ILE A 134 -3.53 -1.25 -2.15
C ILE A 134 -4.46 -1.90 -1.11
N SER A 135 -5.48 -1.17 -0.63
CA SER A 135 -6.47 -1.72 0.32
C SER A 135 -7.28 -2.87 -0.28
N MET A 136 -7.46 -2.93 -1.61
CA MET A 136 -8.11 -4.09 -2.25
C MET A 136 -7.35 -5.40 -2.03
N VAL A 137 -6.03 -5.35 -1.83
CA VAL A 137 -5.21 -6.55 -1.61
C VAL A 137 -4.87 -6.76 -0.12
N SER A 138 -4.71 -5.68 0.63
CA SER A 138 -4.26 -5.74 2.04
C SER A 138 -5.39 -5.77 3.06
N VAL A 139 -6.54 -5.13 2.77
CA VAL A 139 -7.67 -5.02 3.71
C VAL A 139 -8.79 -5.97 3.30
N LEU A 140 -9.19 -5.95 2.03
CA LEU A 140 -10.38 -6.66 1.56
C LEU A 140 -10.33 -8.18 1.85
N PRO A 141 -9.24 -8.92 1.57
CA PRO A 141 -9.17 -10.35 1.89
C PRO A 141 -9.31 -10.62 3.39
N LEU A 142 -8.70 -9.75 4.21
CA LEU A 142 -8.71 -9.88 5.67
C LEU A 142 -10.09 -9.59 6.28
N VAL A 143 -10.89 -8.72 5.65
CA VAL A 143 -12.26 -8.43 6.09
C VAL A 143 -13.25 -9.49 5.60
N ILE A 144 -13.08 -10.01 4.37
CA ILE A 144 -13.95 -11.05 3.81
C ILE A 144 -13.84 -12.35 4.61
N THR A 145 -12.64 -12.67 5.11
CA THR A 145 -12.38 -13.91 5.86
C THR A 145 -13.29 -14.10 7.09
N PRO A 146 -13.31 -13.20 8.09
CA PRO A 146 -14.22 -13.31 9.23
C PRO A 146 -15.68 -13.17 8.84
N LEU A 147 -16.00 -12.37 7.82
CA LEU A 147 -17.38 -12.27 7.31
C LEU A 147 -17.87 -13.62 6.77
N LEU A 148 -17.05 -14.31 5.98
CA LEU A 148 -17.38 -15.64 5.48
C LEU A 148 -17.47 -16.65 6.62
N GLY A 149 -16.51 -16.63 7.55
CA GLY A 149 -16.53 -17.51 8.73
C GLY A 149 -17.80 -17.35 9.57
N LEU A 150 -18.29 -16.10 9.71
CA LEU A 150 -19.54 -15.79 10.37
C LEU A 150 -20.76 -16.33 9.61
N VAL A 151 -20.83 -16.09 8.29
CA VAL A 151 -21.94 -16.56 7.45
C VAL A 151 -22.03 -18.09 7.42
N LEU A 152 -20.89 -18.79 7.49
CA LEU A 152 -20.82 -20.24 7.56
C LEU A 152 -21.09 -20.81 8.97
N GLY A 153 -21.27 -19.96 9.98
CA GLY A 153 -21.47 -20.38 11.37
C GLY A 153 -20.23 -20.98 12.04
N LEU A 154 -19.03 -20.71 11.50
CA LEU A 154 -17.75 -21.21 12.03
C LEU A 154 -17.25 -20.38 13.22
N PHE A 155 -17.60 -19.09 13.26
CA PHE A 155 -17.19 -18.16 14.31
C PHE A 155 -18.41 -17.48 14.94
N PRO A 156 -18.39 -17.22 16.25
CA PRO A 156 -19.42 -16.43 16.89
C PRO A 156 -19.33 -14.96 16.45
N TRP A 157 -20.46 -14.26 16.58
CA TRP A 157 -20.64 -12.89 16.08
C TRP A 157 -19.63 -11.89 16.63
N ASP A 158 -19.33 -11.97 17.93
CA ASP A 158 -18.36 -11.12 18.63
C ASP A 158 -16.94 -11.29 18.09
N THR A 159 -16.50 -12.53 17.89
CA THR A 159 -15.17 -12.85 17.37
C THR A 159 -15.02 -12.41 15.91
N ALA A 160 -16.04 -12.64 15.09
CA ALA A 160 -16.02 -12.22 13.69
C ALA A 160 -15.99 -10.69 13.54
N LEU A 161 -16.80 -9.96 14.32
CA LEU A 161 -16.78 -8.49 14.30
C LEU A 161 -15.45 -7.93 14.81
N ALA A 162 -14.90 -8.49 15.88
CA ALA A 162 -13.58 -8.09 16.38
C ALA A 162 -12.50 -8.33 15.32
N ALA A 163 -12.52 -9.49 14.67
CA ALA A 163 -11.61 -9.83 13.58
C ALA A 163 -11.75 -8.87 12.38
N MET A 164 -12.97 -8.48 12.00
CA MET A 164 -13.19 -7.49 10.94
C MET A 164 -12.60 -6.12 11.30
N GLY A 165 -12.81 -5.65 12.53
CA GLY A 165 -12.24 -4.38 12.99
C GLY A 165 -10.71 -4.40 12.98
N LEU A 166 -10.11 -5.48 13.48
CA LEU A 166 -8.65 -5.67 13.46
C LEU A 166 -8.11 -5.84 12.04
N ALA A 167 -8.83 -6.51 11.14
CA ALA A 167 -8.46 -6.64 9.73
C ALA A 167 -8.35 -5.27 9.04
N VAL A 168 -9.26 -4.34 9.32
CA VAL A 168 -9.18 -2.97 8.80
C VAL A 168 -7.95 -2.27 9.38
N LEU A 169 -7.69 -2.37 10.68
CA LEU A 169 -6.54 -1.74 11.32
C LEU A 169 -5.21 -2.29 10.77
N VAL A 170 -5.02 -3.61 10.82
CA VAL A 170 -3.80 -4.30 10.36
C VAL A 170 -3.58 -4.06 8.86
N GLY A 171 -4.60 -4.22 8.03
CA GLY A 171 -4.51 -3.96 6.59
C GLY A 171 -4.23 -2.49 6.27
N SER A 172 -4.74 -1.55 7.08
CA SER A 172 -4.46 -0.12 6.91
C SER A 172 -3.03 0.26 7.26
N VAL A 173 -2.42 -0.37 8.26
CA VAL A 173 -0.98 -0.20 8.58
C VAL A 173 -0.13 -0.58 7.38
N LEU A 174 -0.40 -1.75 6.78
CA LEU A 174 0.30 -2.20 5.58
C LEU A 174 0.06 -1.26 4.39
N THR A 175 -1.19 -0.83 4.18
CA THR A 175 -1.55 0.12 3.12
C THR A 175 -0.79 1.43 3.27
N ALA A 176 -0.76 1.99 4.48
CA ALA A 176 -0.10 3.26 4.77
C ALA A 176 1.41 3.17 4.51
N TRP A 177 2.05 2.09 4.98
CA TRP A 177 3.47 1.86 4.78
C TRP A 177 3.83 1.75 3.29
N TYR A 178 3.15 0.88 2.54
CA TYR A 178 3.43 0.70 1.11
C TYR A 178 3.10 1.93 0.27
N THR A 179 2.07 2.68 0.64
CA THR A 179 1.74 3.96 0.00
C THR A 179 2.87 4.96 0.21
N SER A 180 3.33 5.12 1.44
CA SER A 180 4.36 6.10 1.78
C SER A 180 5.70 5.78 1.13
N ILE A 181 6.17 4.52 1.24
CA ILE A 181 7.46 4.12 0.66
C ILE A 181 7.45 4.21 -0.87
N SER A 182 6.34 3.84 -1.53
CA SER A 182 6.23 3.90 -2.97
C SER A 182 6.23 5.33 -3.50
N LEU A 183 5.50 6.24 -2.86
CA LEU A 183 5.52 7.66 -3.23
C LEU A 183 6.90 8.28 -2.98
N PHE A 184 7.55 7.91 -1.87
CA PHE A 184 8.92 8.34 -1.60
C PHE A 184 9.87 7.91 -2.71
N LEU A 185 9.92 6.62 -3.04
CA LEU A 185 10.78 6.10 -4.10
C LEU A 185 10.43 6.68 -5.48
N SER A 186 9.13 6.86 -5.77
CA SER A 186 8.66 7.53 -6.98
C SER A 186 9.16 8.98 -7.09
N SER A 187 9.26 9.67 -5.95
CA SER A 187 9.79 11.05 -5.93
C SER A 187 11.29 11.13 -6.22
N LEU A 188 12.05 10.06 -5.95
CA LEU A 188 13.52 10.07 -6.06
C LEU A 188 14.03 10.07 -7.51
N THR A 189 13.22 9.67 -8.47
CA THR A 189 13.64 9.41 -9.86
C THR A 189 12.59 9.89 -10.87
N ARG A 190 13.05 10.28 -12.07
CA ARG A 190 12.16 10.51 -13.23
C ARG A 190 11.77 9.20 -13.93
N ARG A 191 12.60 8.16 -13.81
CA ARG A 191 12.34 6.86 -14.42
C ARG A 191 11.57 5.96 -13.46
N LYS A 192 10.29 5.69 -13.78
CA LYS A 192 9.41 4.81 -13.01
C LYS A 192 9.97 3.40 -12.76
N SER A 193 10.79 2.88 -13.68
CA SER A 193 11.41 1.56 -13.54
C SER A 193 12.39 1.49 -12.36
N TYR A 194 13.12 2.56 -12.07
CA TYR A 194 14.01 2.60 -10.90
C TYR A 194 13.24 2.72 -9.59
N ALA A 195 12.15 3.47 -9.57
CA ALA A 195 11.26 3.53 -8.40
C ALA A 195 10.60 2.16 -8.14
N ALA A 196 10.15 1.49 -9.20
CA ALA A 196 9.58 0.14 -9.15
C ALA A 196 10.59 -0.88 -8.60
N ALA A 197 11.82 -0.89 -9.13
CA ALA A 197 12.90 -1.71 -8.62
C ALA A 197 13.22 -1.41 -7.15
N GLY A 198 13.17 -0.13 -6.75
CA GLY A 198 13.32 0.29 -5.36
C GLY A 198 12.27 -0.32 -4.42
N VAL A 199 10.99 -0.38 -4.83
CA VAL A 199 9.92 -0.99 -4.03
C VAL A 199 10.19 -2.47 -3.79
N PHE A 200 10.57 -3.20 -4.85
CA PHE A 200 10.96 -4.61 -4.73
C PHE A 200 12.24 -4.78 -3.90
N GLY A 201 13.21 -3.88 -4.05
CA GLY A 201 14.46 -3.89 -3.29
C GLY A 201 14.24 -3.70 -1.79
N VAL A 202 13.41 -2.73 -1.38
CA VAL A 202 13.06 -2.54 0.02
C VAL A 202 12.25 -3.72 0.56
N THR A 203 11.39 -4.32 -0.27
CA THR A 203 10.56 -5.42 0.20
C THR A 203 11.34 -6.74 0.27
N PHE A 204 11.72 -7.28 -0.88
CA PHE A 204 12.33 -8.60 -0.98
C PHE A 204 13.83 -8.57 -0.70
N GLY A 205 14.49 -7.47 -1.04
CA GLY A 205 15.91 -7.27 -0.74
C GLY A 205 16.19 -7.09 0.75
N LEU A 206 15.19 -6.71 1.56
CA LEU A 206 15.32 -6.75 3.03
C LEU A 206 14.75 -8.04 3.62
N TRP A 207 13.61 -8.53 3.12
CA TRP A 207 12.97 -9.73 3.66
C TRP A 207 13.84 -10.98 3.52
N ILE A 208 14.35 -11.28 2.32
CA ILE A 208 15.10 -12.52 2.08
C ILE A 208 16.39 -12.56 2.93
N PRO A 209 17.25 -11.53 2.93
CA PRO A 209 18.46 -11.56 3.76
C PRO A 209 18.16 -11.57 5.26
N ALA A 210 17.14 -10.85 5.73
CA ALA A 210 16.77 -10.86 7.14
C ALA A 210 16.40 -12.29 7.61
N GLN A 211 15.60 -13.01 6.83
CA GLN A 211 15.23 -14.41 7.11
C GLN A 211 16.45 -15.33 7.15
N VAL A 212 17.38 -15.19 6.19
CA VAL A 212 18.59 -16.02 6.13
C VAL A 212 19.52 -15.73 7.31
N LEU A 213 19.75 -14.47 7.64
CA LEU A 213 20.68 -14.08 8.69
C LEU A 213 20.15 -14.36 10.10
N ALA A 214 18.82 -14.26 10.30
CA ALA A 214 18.18 -14.58 11.57
C ALA A 214 18.10 -16.10 11.84
N ALA A 215 18.23 -16.94 10.81
CA ALA A 215 18.10 -18.39 10.93
C ALA A 215 19.23 -19.02 11.77
N PRO A 216 18.95 -20.16 12.44
CA PRO A 216 19.98 -20.97 13.08
C PRO A 216 21.05 -21.41 12.06
N GLY A 217 22.32 -21.18 12.36
CA GLY A 217 23.45 -21.50 11.48
C GLY A 217 24.01 -20.31 10.67
N ALA A 218 23.34 -19.15 10.70
CA ALA A 218 23.91 -17.89 10.22
C ALA A 218 24.33 -17.02 11.43
N LEU A 219 23.75 -15.82 11.58
CA LEU A 219 24.00 -14.96 12.75
C LEU A 219 23.12 -15.33 13.94
N ASN A 220 22.06 -16.14 13.73
CA ASN A 220 21.14 -16.62 14.77
C ASN A 220 20.61 -15.49 15.68
N ASN A 221 20.34 -14.33 15.09
CA ASN A 221 19.87 -13.14 15.80
C ASN A 221 18.48 -12.73 15.29
N PRO A 222 17.40 -13.01 16.05
CA PRO A 222 16.04 -12.65 15.68
C PRO A 222 15.81 -11.15 15.46
N ASN A 223 16.62 -10.28 16.07
CA ASN A 223 16.48 -8.83 15.92
C ASN A 223 16.74 -8.35 14.48
N LEU A 224 17.37 -9.17 13.64
CA LEU A 224 17.56 -8.85 12.22
C LEU A 224 16.24 -8.83 11.44
N LEU A 225 15.18 -9.46 11.96
CA LEU A 225 13.87 -9.45 11.34
C LEU A 225 13.21 -8.06 11.36
N TYR A 226 13.60 -7.17 12.29
CA TYR A 226 13.18 -5.76 12.30
C TYR A 226 13.64 -4.97 11.07
N LEU A 227 14.56 -5.52 10.27
CA LEU A 227 14.96 -4.90 9.01
C LEU A 227 13.97 -5.20 7.88
N ALA A 228 13.12 -6.22 8.04
CA ALA A 228 12.18 -6.66 7.03
C ALA A 228 10.76 -6.13 7.35
N PRO A 229 10.24 -5.16 6.57
CA PRO A 229 8.92 -4.57 6.84
C PRO A 229 7.77 -5.58 6.85
N TRP A 230 7.93 -6.68 6.11
CA TRP A 230 6.97 -7.79 6.14
C TRP A 230 6.94 -8.49 7.49
N GLU A 231 8.10 -8.76 8.11
CA GLU A 231 8.16 -9.39 9.42
C GLU A 231 7.64 -8.45 10.51
N ASP A 232 7.93 -7.15 10.40
CA ASP A 232 7.32 -6.15 11.27
C ASP A 232 5.79 -6.17 11.18
N PHE A 233 5.25 -6.24 9.96
CA PHE A 233 3.81 -6.36 9.74
C PHE A 233 3.25 -7.65 10.34
N LEU A 234 3.94 -8.79 10.17
CA LEU A 234 3.53 -10.06 10.77
C LEU A 234 3.53 -9.99 12.29
N ALA A 235 4.49 -9.31 12.92
CA ALA A 235 4.52 -9.10 14.36
C ALA A 235 3.30 -8.29 14.83
N VAL A 236 2.97 -7.19 14.13
CA VAL A 236 1.77 -6.38 14.40
C VAL A 236 0.49 -7.20 14.23
N ALA A 237 0.35 -7.96 13.14
CA ALA A 237 -0.80 -8.82 12.91
C ALA A 237 -0.95 -9.87 14.01
N ARG A 238 0.16 -10.47 14.44
CA ARG A 238 0.21 -11.47 15.50
C ARG A 238 -0.27 -10.90 16.84
N GLY A 239 0.26 -9.73 17.22
CA GLY A 239 -0.16 -9.01 18.42
C GLY A 239 -1.63 -8.62 18.37
N ALA A 240 -2.10 -8.11 17.22
CA ALA A 240 -3.49 -7.70 17.01
C ALA A 240 -4.48 -8.87 17.21
N TYR A 241 -4.18 -10.06 16.67
CA TYR A 241 -5.04 -11.25 16.79
C TYR A 241 -4.78 -12.06 18.08
N GLY A 242 -3.94 -11.58 18.99
CA GLY A 242 -3.68 -12.23 20.29
C GLY A 242 -2.93 -13.56 20.18
N VAL A 243 -2.19 -13.77 19.10
CA VAL A 243 -1.31 -14.93 18.94
C VAL A 243 -0.06 -14.70 19.79
N THR A 244 0.21 -15.61 20.72
CA THR A 244 1.35 -15.50 21.62
C THR A 244 2.60 -16.14 21.02
N GLY A 245 3.76 -15.54 21.30
CA GLY A 245 5.05 -16.03 20.86
C GLY A 245 5.40 -15.56 19.45
N GLY A 246 6.67 -15.20 19.25
CA GLY A 246 7.18 -14.74 17.96
C GLY A 246 8.63 -14.31 18.06
N PRO A 247 9.33 -14.20 16.92
CA PRO A 247 10.75 -13.92 16.93
C PRO A 247 11.05 -12.46 17.30
N ILE A 248 10.09 -11.55 17.12
CA ILE A 248 10.21 -10.12 17.39
C ILE A 248 8.98 -9.57 18.11
N ASP A 249 9.20 -8.51 18.89
CA ASP A 249 8.17 -7.81 19.66
C ASP A 249 7.34 -6.85 18.79
N TRP A 250 6.01 -6.92 18.94
CA TRP A 250 5.05 -6.24 18.06
C TRP A 250 4.93 -4.72 18.27
N PRO A 251 5.06 -4.14 19.48
CA PRO A 251 5.02 -2.69 19.67
C PRO A 251 6.23 -2.02 19.01
N LEU A 252 7.42 -2.64 19.10
CA LEU A 252 8.61 -2.11 18.45
C LEU A 252 8.48 -2.18 16.92
N ALA A 253 7.99 -3.31 16.39
CA ALA A 253 7.71 -3.46 14.97
C ALA A 253 6.69 -2.42 14.46
N LEU A 254 5.61 -2.17 15.21
CA LEU A 254 4.66 -1.10 14.90
C LEU A 254 5.33 0.28 14.90
N GLY A 255 6.19 0.53 15.88
CA GLY A 255 6.97 1.77 15.98
C GLY A 255 7.86 1.99 14.75
N ILE A 256 8.54 0.94 14.27
CA ILE A 256 9.38 0.98 13.07
C ILE A 256 8.54 1.24 11.81
N LEU A 257 7.42 0.54 11.62
CA LEU A 257 6.52 0.77 10.48
C LEU A 257 5.94 2.18 10.50
N ALA A 258 5.49 2.67 11.66
CA ALA A 258 4.96 4.02 11.81
C ALA A 258 6.05 5.08 11.55
N ALA A 259 7.23 4.91 12.14
CA ALA A 259 8.35 5.83 11.96
C ALA A 259 8.80 5.90 10.49
N THR A 260 8.99 4.76 9.83
CA THR A 260 9.37 4.71 8.41
C THR A 260 8.28 5.28 7.50
N THR A 261 7.00 5.04 7.81
CA THR A 261 5.87 5.65 7.09
C THR A 261 5.91 7.17 7.19
N VAL A 262 6.09 7.71 8.40
CA VAL A 262 6.15 9.16 8.63
C VAL A 262 7.39 9.77 7.98
N LEU A 263 8.56 9.15 8.13
CA LEU A 263 9.81 9.62 7.55
C LEU A 263 9.74 9.64 6.02
N ALA A 264 9.23 8.59 5.37
CA ALA A 264 9.04 8.55 3.92
C ALA A 264 8.06 9.63 3.45
N GLY A 265 6.95 9.85 4.18
CA GLY A 265 5.98 10.89 3.87
C GLY A 265 6.57 12.29 3.99
N VAL A 266 7.27 12.58 5.08
CA VAL A 266 7.96 13.86 5.33
C VAL A 266 9.05 14.10 4.30
N ALA A 267 9.89 13.11 4.00
CA ALA A 267 10.95 13.22 3.00
C ALA A 267 10.37 13.52 1.60
N THR A 268 9.26 12.86 1.24
CA THR A 268 8.55 13.15 -0.02
C THR A 268 8.02 14.58 -0.04
N TYR A 269 7.39 15.03 1.06
CA TYR A 269 6.87 16.40 1.17
C TYR A 269 7.96 17.46 1.05
N LEU A 270 9.08 17.30 1.78
CA LEU A 270 10.21 18.23 1.72
C LEU A 270 10.78 18.32 0.30
N ARG A 271 10.85 17.19 -0.40
CA ARG A 271 11.30 17.15 -1.80
C ARG A 271 10.33 17.88 -2.74
N MET A 272 9.03 17.71 -2.58
CA MET A 272 8.03 18.44 -3.38
C MET A 272 8.12 19.95 -3.14
N ARG A 273 8.31 20.37 -1.89
CA ARG A 273 8.47 21.79 -1.52
C ARG A 273 9.73 22.41 -2.14
N ALA A 274 10.83 21.66 -2.22
CA ALA A 274 12.06 22.17 -2.83
C ALA A 274 11.89 22.49 -4.33
N VAL A 275 11.00 21.79 -5.04
CA VAL A 275 10.73 22.05 -6.46
C VAL A 275 9.96 23.36 -6.69
N GLU A 276 9.14 23.79 -5.72
CA GLU A 276 8.39 25.05 -5.77
C GLU A 276 9.31 26.28 -5.79
N VAL A 277 10.45 26.21 -5.10
CA VAL A 277 11.37 27.35 -4.89
C VAL A 277 12.19 27.70 -6.14
N VAL A 278 12.41 26.74 -7.05
CA VAL A 278 13.27 26.93 -8.24
C VAL A 278 12.55 27.68 -9.37
N THR A 279 11.24 27.87 -9.27
CA THR A 279 10.42 28.55 -10.30
C THR A 279 10.03 29.99 -9.96
N GLY A 280 10.58 30.56 -8.88
CA GLY A 280 10.40 31.94 -8.46
C GLY A 280 11.54 32.85 -8.91
#